data_AF-A0A7W3Z2F5-F1
#
_entry.id   AF-A0A7W3Z2F5-F1
#
_cell.length_a   1.000
_cell.length_b   1.000
_cell.length_c   1.000
_cell.angle_alpha   90.00
_cell.angle_beta   90.00
_cell.angle_gamma   90.00
#
_symmetry.space_group_name_H-M   'P 1'
#
loop_
_entity.id
_entity.type
_entity.pdbx_description
1 polymer ?
#
loop_
_entity_poly.entity_id
_entity_poly.type
_entity_poly.pdbx_seq_one_letter_code
_entity_poly.pdbx_strand_id
1 'polypeptide(L)'
;MKYFVQQGDCYVMKPQYNLAILVFSGLLGFAYASYLVEFTLLAISILIVAVLTLWSFISKKIYVDIKRKYIYAKIGFIHPTAQIPLDKIVHFEFHILSQNLIRTNAELVLRYSIPGGEKTVLIAQGFTKSTMESILNELQEIIALTKIQ
;
A
#
# COMPACT_ATOMS: atom_id res chain seq x y z
N MET A 1 13.55 -12.70 1.13
CA MET A 1 12.38 -11.82 0.90
C MET A 1 12.83 -10.47 0.35
N LYS A 2 12.34 -10.11 -0.83
CA LYS A 2 12.62 -8.84 -1.52
C LYS A 2 11.74 -7.72 -0.98
N TYR A 3 10.49 -7.99 -0.63
CA TYR A 3 9.49 -6.99 -0.25
C TYR A 3 9.18 -6.95 1.25
N PHE A 4 9.48 -8.01 2.00
CA PHE A 4 9.35 -8.04 3.46
C PHE A 4 10.70 -8.10 4.16
N VAL A 5 10.75 -7.56 5.39
CA VAL A 5 11.88 -7.66 6.32
C VAL A 5 11.37 -8.22 7.63
N GLN A 6 12.06 -9.24 8.16
CA GLN A 6 11.77 -9.76 9.49
C GLN A 6 12.32 -8.82 10.56
N GLN A 7 11.47 -8.45 11.51
CA GLN A 7 11.78 -7.65 12.68
C GLN A 7 11.23 -8.38 13.92
N GLY A 8 12.06 -9.25 14.52
CA GLY A 8 11.62 -10.14 15.58
C GLY A 8 10.55 -11.12 15.09
N ASP A 9 9.40 -11.13 15.78
CA ASP A 9 8.23 -11.98 15.47
C ASP A 9 7.33 -11.41 14.35
N CYS A 10 7.70 -10.25 13.78
CA CYS A 10 6.92 -9.56 12.77
C CYS A 10 7.65 -9.51 11.42
N TYR A 11 6.94 -9.73 10.32
CA TYR A 11 7.42 -9.42 8.97
C TYR A 11 6.82 -8.09 8.52
N VAL A 12 7.65 -7.07 8.32
CA VAL A 12 7.25 -5.73 7.91
C VAL A 12 7.48 -5.53 6.41
N MET A 13 6.47 -5.05 5.71
CA MET A 13 6.59 -4.71 4.29
C MET A 13 7.50 -3.50 4.10
N LYS A 14 8.46 -3.59 3.20
CA LYS A 14 9.33 -2.48 2.82
C LYS A 14 8.49 -1.38 2.17
N PRO A 15 8.70 -0.10 2.54
CA PRO A 15 8.00 1.00 1.93
C PRO A 15 8.40 1.15 0.45
N GLN A 16 7.40 1.37 -0.41
CA GLN A 16 7.59 1.58 -1.84
C GLN A 16 7.53 3.07 -2.15
N TYR A 17 8.66 3.76 -2.03
CA TYR A 17 8.72 5.22 -2.21
C TYR A 17 8.77 5.69 -3.67
N ASN A 18 9.03 4.80 -4.64
CA ASN A 18 9.29 5.21 -6.02
C ASN A 18 8.14 6.03 -6.63
N LEU A 19 6.90 5.58 -6.43
CA LEU A 19 5.70 6.30 -6.90
C LEU A 19 5.49 7.59 -6.10
N ALA A 20 5.69 7.53 -4.79
CA ALA A 20 5.55 8.69 -3.91
C ALA A 20 6.51 9.82 -4.31
N ILE A 21 7.78 9.49 -4.59
CA ILE A 21 8.82 10.43 -5.01
C ILE A 21 8.46 11.03 -6.37
N LEU A 22 8.04 10.21 -7.33
CA LEU A 22 7.64 10.68 -8.65
C LEU A 22 6.48 11.69 -8.56
N VAL A 23 5.39 11.32 -7.88
CA VAL A 23 4.21 12.20 -7.73
C VAL A 23 4.57 13.46 -6.95
N PHE A 24 5.32 13.33 -5.85
CA PHE A 24 5.75 14.46 -5.03
C PHE A 24 6.62 15.45 -5.83
N SER A 25 7.60 14.95 -6.58
CA SER A 25 8.47 15.78 -7.44
C SER A 25 7.68 16.49 -8.54
N GLY A 26 6.70 15.82 -9.15
CA GLY A 26 5.81 16.42 -10.14
C GLY A 26 4.97 17.55 -9.55
N LEU A 27 4.37 17.34 -8.37
CA LEU A 27 3.60 18.38 -7.67
C LEU A 27 4.46 19.58 -7.29
N LEU A 28 5.70 19.37 -6.83
CA LEU A 28 6.63 20.47 -6.58
C LEU A 28 6.96 21.26 -7.87
N GLY A 29 7.17 20.57 -8.99
CA GLY A 29 7.37 21.20 -10.29
C GLY A 29 6.17 22.07 -10.71
N PHE A 30 4.95 21.56 -10.53
CA PHE A 30 3.72 22.32 -10.81
C PHE A 30 3.53 23.51 -9.86
N ALA A 31 3.84 23.35 -8.58
CA ALA A 31 3.78 24.46 -7.62
C ALA A 31 4.76 25.58 -8.02
N TYR A 32 5.98 25.21 -8.41
CA TYR A 32 6.99 26.15 -8.90
C TYR A 32 6.57 26.84 -10.19
N ALA A 33 6.07 26.10 -11.18
CA ALA A 33 5.55 26.68 -12.42
C ALA A 33 4.39 27.66 -12.15
N SER A 34 3.46 27.30 -11.25
CA SER A 34 2.34 28.17 -10.85
C SER A 34 2.81 29.45 -10.17
N TYR A 35 3.91 29.39 -9.42
CA TYR A 35 4.53 30.56 -8.80
C TYR A 35 5.15 31.48 -9.85
N LEU A 36 5.81 30.94 -10.89
CA LEU A 36 6.41 31.73 -11.97
C LEU A 36 5.39 32.53 -12.79
N VAL A 37 4.16 32.03 -12.92
CA VAL A 37 3.05 32.73 -13.60
C VAL A 37 2.22 33.59 -12.64
N GLU A 38 2.76 33.90 -11.46
CA GLU A 38 2.16 34.75 -10.41
C GLU A 38 0.83 34.25 -9.83
N PHE A 39 0.42 33.01 -10.13
CA PHE A 39 -0.74 32.35 -9.52
C PHE A 39 -0.42 31.80 -8.13
N THR A 40 -0.17 32.71 -7.18
CA THR A 40 0.29 32.39 -5.81
C THR A 40 -0.68 31.47 -5.05
N LEU A 41 -1.99 31.71 -5.16
CA LEU A 41 -3.02 30.85 -4.54
C LEU A 41 -2.97 29.40 -5.07
N LEU A 42 -2.72 29.23 -6.38
CA LEU A 42 -2.58 27.92 -7.00
C LEU A 42 -1.29 27.24 -6.54
N ALA A 43 -0.17 27.97 -6.51
CA ALA A 43 1.11 27.44 -6.05
C ALA A 43 1.03 26.92 -4.60
N ILE A 44 0.41 27.69 -3.70
CA ILE A 44 0.23 27.29 -2.30
C ILE A 44 -0.69 26.07 -2.19
N SER A 45 -1.80 26.02 -2.93
CA SER A 45 -2.72 24.88 -2.87
C SER A 45 -2.06 23.59 -3.36
N ILE A 46 -1.28 23.64 -4.44
CA ILE A 46 -0.51 22.49 -4.94
C ILE A 46 0.54 22.05 -3.91
N LEU A 47 1.22 22.99 -3.24
CA LEU A 47 2.20 22.69 -2.20
C LEU A 47 1.56 21.94 -1.03
N ILE A 48 0.38 22.37 -0.56
CA ILE A 48 -0.38 21.68 0.48
C ILE A 48 -0.71 20.24 0.06
N VAL A 49 -1.18 20.07 -1.18
CA VAL A 49 -1.48 18.73 -1.73
C VAL A 49 -0.22 17.86 -1.82
N ALA A 50 0.93 18.43 -2.16
CA ALA A 50 2.21 17.70 -2.20
C ALA A 50 2.58 17.15 -0.83
N VAL A 51 2.48 17.98 0.22
CA VAL A 51 2.78 17.58 1.60
C VAL A 51 1.81 16.49 2.08
N LEU A 52 0.51 16.66 1.84
CA LEU A 52 -0.51 15.66 2.20
C LEU A 52 -0.27 14.32 1.50
N THR A 53 0.12 14.37 0.23
CA THR A 53 0.44 13.19 -0.56
C THR A 53 1.61 12.43 0.05
N LEU A 54 2.73 13.12 0.34
CA LEU A 54 3.90 12.52 0.98
C LEU A 54 3.56 11.88 2.33
N TRP A 55 2.78 12.58 3.14
CA TRP A 55 2.34 12.09 4.45
C TRP A 55 1.48 10.82 4.36
N SER A 56 0.59 10.76 3.37
CA SER A 56 -0.24 9.58 3.10
C SER A 56 0.62 8.36 2.76
N PHE A 57 1.67 8.52 1.94
CA PHE A 57 2.59 7.45 1.59
C PHE A 57 3.40 6.94 2.78
N ILE A 58 3.92 7.83 3.64
CA ILE A 58 4.69 7.46 4.83
C ILE A 58 3.81 6.74 5.86
N SER A 59 2.52 7.08 5.91
CA SER A 59 1.57 6.50 6.86
C SER A 59 1.18 5.06 6.52
N LYS A 60 1.36 4.63 5.26
CA LYS A 60 1.04 3.27 4.81
C LYS A 60 2.05 2.28 5.42
N LYS A 61 1.54 1.34 6.22
CA LYS A 61 2.35 0.30 6.87
C LYS A 61 1.62 -1.02 6.83
N ILE A 62 2.35 -2.08 6.50
CA ILE A 62 1.83 -3.45 6.51
C ILE A 62 2.83 -4.32 7.23
N TYR A 63 2.33 -5.10 8.18
CA TYR A 63 3.15 -6.09 8.86
C TYR A 63 2.32 -7.32 9.24
N VAL A 64 2.98 -8.46 9.27
CA VAL A 64 2.40 -9.74 9.66
C VAL A 64 3.04 -10.16 10.97
N ASP A 65 2.23 -10.36 12.00
CA ASP A 65 2.65 -10.86 13.31
C ASP A 65 2.46 -12.38 13.34
N ILE A 66 3.56 -13.12 13.36
CA ILE A 66 3.58 -14.59 13.33
C ILE A 66 3.01 -15.14 14.64
N LYS A 67 3.39 -14.54 15.78
CA LYS A 67 3.05 -15.03 17.12
C LYS A 67 1.57 -14.86 17.40
N ARG A 68 1.00 -13.71 17.04
CA ARG A 68 -0.43 -13.43 17.21
C ARG A 68 -1.28 -14.03 16.10
N LYS A 69 -0.70 -14.38 14.96
CA LYS A 69 -1.39 -14.85 13.75
C LYS A 69 -2.32 -13.75 13.16
N TYR A 70 -1.82 -12.52 13.05
CA TYR A 70 -2.55 -11.37 12.49
C TYR A 70 -1.76 -10.67 11.38
N ILE A 71 -2.50 -10.16 10.38
CA ILE A 71 -2.01 -9.16 9.43
C ILE A 71 -2.54 -7.80 9.86
N TYR A 72 -1.63 -6.84 9.98
CA TYR A 72 -1.94 -5.45 10.25
C TYR A 72 -1.72 -4.64 8.98
N ALA A 73 -2.76 -4.00 8.48
CA ALA A 73 -2.71 -3.17 7.29
C ALA A 73 -3.23 -1.76 7.59
N LYS A 74 -2.33 -0.78 7.55
CA LYS A 74 -2.67 0.64 7.64
C LYS A 74 -2.66 1.24 6.23
N ILE A 75 -3.84 1.65 5.76
CA ILE A 75 -4.02 2.28 4.46
C ILE A 75 -4.25 3.77 4.67
N GLY A 76 -3.28 4.57 4.25
CA GLY A 76 -3.33 6.03 4.36
C GLY A 76 -3.25 6.54 5.80
N PHE A 77 -3.62 7.81 5.98
CA PHE A 77 -3.52 8.50 7.26
C PHE A 77 -4.81 8.44 8.10
N ILE A 78 -5.97 8.47 7.44
CA ILE A 78 -7.28 8.68 8.11
C ILE A 78 -7.85 7.37 8.68
N HIS A 79 -7.63 6.24 8.00
CA HIS A 79 -8.27 4.99 8.39
C HIS A 79 -7.50 4.29 9.52
N PRO A 80 -8.22 3.66 10.47
CA PRO A 80 -7.59 2.85 11.50
C PRO A 80 -6.86 1.66 10.87
N THR A 81 -5.86 1.14 11.58
CA THR A 81 -5.12 -0.04 11.13
C THR A 81 -6.06 -1.23 11.14
N ALA A 82 -6.28 -1.84 9.98
CA ALA A 82 -7.05 -3.06 9.87
C ALA A 82 -6.26 -4.20 10.52
N GLN A 83 -6.89 -4.90 11.46
CA GLN A 83 -6.33 -6.08 12.12
C GLN A 83 -7.07 -7.30 11.59
N ILE A 84 -6.35 -8.18 10.91
CA ILE A 84 -6.95 -9.27 10.14
C ILE A 84 -6.38 -10.59 10.66
N PRO A 85 -7.19 -11.39 11.39
CA PRO A 85 -6.79 -12.72 11.79
C PRO A 85 -6.49 -13.60 10.58
N LEU A 86 -5.41 -14.38 10.62
CA LEU A 86 -5.01 -15.24 9.50
C LEU A 86 -6.03 -16.34 9.18
N ASP A 87 -6.82 -16.78 10.16
CA ASP A 87 -7.90 -17.77 10.00
C ASP A 87 -9.16 -17.21 9.32
N LYS A 88 -9.31 -15.88 9.28
CA LYS A 88 -10.44 -15.19 8.64
C LYS A 88 -10.17 -14.80 7.19
N ILE A 89 -8.97 -15.08 6.68
CA ILE A 89 -8.60 -14.82 5.29
C ILE A 89 -9.37 -15.78 4.38
N VAL A 90 -10.14 -15.22 3.44
CA VAL A 90 -10.88 -16.00 2.44
C VAL A 90 -9.98 -16.24 1.23
N HIS A 91 -9.52 -15.16 0.60
CA HIS A 91 -8.59 -15.21 -0.54
C HIS A 91 -7.92 -13.86 -0.79
N PHE A 92 -6.89 -13.88 -1.62
CA PHE A 92 -6.24 -12.69 -2.17
C PHE A 92 -6.77 -12.45 -3.58
N GLU A 93 -7.15 -11.21 -3.87
CA GLU A 93 -7.61 -10.78 -5.19
C GLU A 93 -6.57 -9.88 -5.85
N PHE A 94 -6.46 -10.05 -7.17
CA PHE A 94 -5.58 -9.27 -7.99
C PHE A 94 -6.39 -8.38 -8.91
N HIS A 95 -6.30 -7.07 -8.74
CA HIS A 95 -7.06 -6.11 -9.52
C HIS A 95 -6.09 -5.38 -10.46
N ILE A 96 -6.27 -5.54 -11.78
CA ILE A 96 -5.49 -4.81 -12.79
C ILE A 96 -6.40 -3.74 -13.37
N LEU A 97 -6.01 -2.48 -13.21
CA LEU A 97 -6.59 -1.39 -13.97
C LEU A 97 -5.79 -1.19 -15.26
N SER A 98 -6.48 -1.28 -16.39
CA SER A 98 -5.96 -0.94 -17.70
C SER A 98 -6.80 0.17 -18.33
N GLN A 99 -6.16 1.24 -18.77
CA GLN A 99 -6.83 2.27 -19.59
C GLN A 99 -6.28 2.21 -21.01
N ASN A 100 -7.17 1.98 -21.98
CA ASN A 100 -6.98 1.91 -23.43
C ASN A 100 -5.92 0.93 -23.99
N LEU A 101 -4.90 0.52 -23.22
CA LEU A 101 -3.86 -0.52 -23.48
C LEU A 101 -2.71 -0.44 -22.45
N ILE A 102 -2.62 0.65 -21.69
CA ILE A 102 -1.60 0.87 -20.66
C ILE A 102 -2.11 0.32 -19.34
N ARG A 103 -1.36 -0.61 -18.73
CA ARG A 103 -1.58 -1.02 -17.34
C ARG A 103 -1.17 0.14 -16.45
N THR A 104 -2.16 0.87 -15.94
CA THR A 104 -1.92 2.05 -15.11
C THR A 104 -1.70 1.67 -13.66
N ASN A 105 -2.31 0.56 -13.21
CA ASN A 105 -2.26 0.16 -11.82
C ASN A 105 -2.51 -1.35 -11.64
N ALA A 106 -1.79 -1.96 -10.71
CA ALA A 106 -1.98 -3.33 -10.25
C ALA A 106 -2.07 -3.32 -8.73
N GLU A 107 -3.16 -3.86 -8.21
CA GLU A 107 -3.50 -3.87 -6.80
C GLU A 107 -3.61 -5.30 -6.28
N LEU A 108 -2.96 -5.56 -5.15
CA LEU A 108 -3.12 -6.78 -4.38
C LEU A 108 -4.01 -6.49 -3.18
N VAL A 109 -5.14 -7.17 -3.15
CA VAL A 109 -6.20 -6.92 -2.21
C VAL A 109 -6.47 -8.20 -1.42
N LEU A 110 -6.65 -8.08 -0.10
CA LEU A 110 -6.96 -9.20 0.79
C LEU A 110 -8.42 -9.13 1.21
N ARG A 111 -9.13 -10.25 1.01
CA ARG A 111 -10.52 -10.41 1.43
C ARG A 111 -10.60 -11.27 2.68
N TYR A 112 -11.32 -10.78 3.69
CA TYR A 112 -11.44 -11.44 4.98
C TYR A 112 -12.87 -11.38 5.51
N SER A 113 -13.27 -12.43 6.22
CA SER A 113 -14.61 -12.59 6.79
C SER A 113 -14.74 -11.79 8.08
N ILE A 114 -15.88 -11.11 8.24
CA ILE A 114 -16.30 -10.44 9.46
C ILE A 114 -17.73 -10.86 9.84
N PRO A 115 -18.15 -10.68 11.11
CA PRO A 115 -19.55 -10.88 11.47
C PRO A 115 -20.45 -9.99 10.60
N GLY A 116 -21.31 -10.61 9.79
CA GLY A 116 -22.25 -9.92 8.89
C GLY A 116 -21.74 -9.67 7.46
N GLY A 117 -20.58 -10.19 7.05
CA GLY A 117 -20.17 -10.13 5.64
C GLY A 117 -18.67 -10.33 5.40
N GLU A 118 -18.21 -9.80 4.27
CA GLU A 118 -16.79 -9.80 3.90
C GLU A 118 -16.27 -8.37 3.80
N LYS A 119 -15.03 -8.17 4.23
CA LYS A 119 -14.30 -6.92 4.05
C LYS A 119 -13.07 -7.16 3.20
N THR A 120 -12.63 -6.06 2.60
CA THR A 120 -11.57 -6.04 1.62
C THR A 120 -10.56 -4.97 2.03
N VAL A 121 -9.27 -5.32 2.04
CA VAL A 121 -8.19 -4.41 2.40
C VAL A 121 -7.14 -4.38 1.29
N LEU A 122 -6.70 -3.20 0.89
CA LEU A 122 -5.57 -3.06 -0.03
C LEU A 122 -4.27 -3.40 0.70
N ILE A 123 -3.57 -4.42 0.23
CA ILE A 123 -2.25 -4.81 0.73
C ILE A 123 -1.19 -4.05 -0.06
N ALA A 124 -1.00 -4.40 -1.32
CA ALA A 124 0.03 -3.79 -2.14
C ALA A 124 -0.55 -3.13 -3.38
N GLN A 125 0.17 -2.15 -3.90
CA GLN A 125 -0.18 -1.48 -5.14
C GLN A 125 1.13 -1.21 -5.88
N GLY A 126 1.11 -1.34 -7.21
CA GLY A 126 2.23 -1.00 -8.06
C GLY A 126 1.87 -1.06 -9.52
N PHE A 127 2.88 -1.03 -10.39
CA PHE A 127 2.66 -0.92 -11.84
C PHE A 127 2.65 -2.25 -12.57
N THR A 128 3.26 -3.30 -11.99
CA THR A 128 3.41 -4.58 -12.68
C THR A 128 2.76 -5.73 -11.93
N LYS A 129 2.19 -6.64 -12.72
CA LYS A 129 1.63 -7.90 -12.22
C LYS A 129 2.67 -8.73 -11.48
N SER A 130 3.86 -8.85 -12.07
CA SER A 130 4.97 -9.62 -11.52
C SER A 130 5.41 -9.17 -10.13
N THR A 131 5.39 -7.85 -9.85
CA THR A 131 5.72 -7.31 -8.54
C THR A 131 4.69 -7.74 -7.50
N MET A 132 3.41 -7.58 -7.81
CA MET A 132 2.34 -7.94 -6.89
C MET A 132 2.24 -9.47 -6.69
N GLU A 133 2.48 -10.28 -7.73
CA GLU A 133 2.60 -11.74 -7.62
C GLU A 133 3.77 -12.13 -6.70
N SER A 134 4.93 -11.49 -6.85
CA SER A 134 6.08 -11.73 -5.98
C SER A 134 5.78 -11.35 -4.51
N ILE A 135 5.05 -10.25 -4.29
CA ILE A 135 4.61 -9.83 -2.95
C ILE A 135 3.65 -10.85 -2.37
N LEU A 136 2.69 -11.35 -3.16
CA LEU A 136 1.75 -12.39 -2.75
C LEU A 136 2.48 -13.69 -2.38
N ASN A 137 3.46 -14.11 -3.17
CA ASN A 137 4.25 -15.30 -2.90
C ASN A 137 5.02 -15.18 -1.57
N GLU A 138 5.70 -14.05 -1.32
CA GLU A 138 6.36 -13.80 -0.03
C GLU A 138 5.36 -13.77 1.14
N LEU A 139 4.18 -13.18 0.94
CA LEU A 139 3.11 -13.18 1.93
C LEU A 139 2.62 -14.60 2.25
N GLN A 140 2.39 -15.43 1.23
CA GLN A 140 1.98 -16.82 1.40
C GLN A 140 3.05 -17.64 2.10
N GLU A 141 4.33 -17.41 1.78
CA GLU A 141 5.47 -18.02 2.47
C GLU A 141 5.46 -17.66 3.97
N ILE A 142 5.28 -16.38 4.31
CA ILE A 142 5.18 -15.90 5.70
C ILE A 142 3.97 -16.54 6.42
N ILE A 143 2.82 -16.62 5.77
CA ILE A 143 1.61 -17.23 6.34
C ILE A 143 1.81 -18.73 6.54
N ALA A 144 2.49 -19.41 5.61
CA ALA A 144 2.79 -20.83 5.71
C ALA A 144 3.69 -21.14 6.91
N LEU A 145 4.71 -20.30 7.19
CA LEU A 145 5.53 -20.41 8.40
C LEU A 145 4.70 -20.38 9.68
N THR A 146 3.59 -19.64 9.68
CA THR A 146 2.69 -19.49 10.83
C THR A 146 1.77 -20.72 11.05
N LYS A 147 1.62 -21.58 10.05
CA LYS A 147 0.84 -22.83 10.12
C LYS A 147 1.66 -24.05 10.54
N ILE A 148 2.99 -23.96 10.47
CA ILE A 148 3.92 -25.06 10.79
C ILE A 148 4.32 -25.04 12.29
N GLN A 149 3.96 -23.98 13.03
CA GLN A 149 4.06 -23.87 14.50
C GLN A 149 2.70 -23.98 15.19
#